data_AF-A0A7J9BX88-F1
#
_entry.id   AF-A0A7J9BX88-F1
#
_cell.length_a   1.000
_cell.length_b   1.000
_cell.length_c   1.000
_cell.angle_alpha   90.00
_cell.angle_beta   90.00
_cell.angle_gamma   90.00
#
_symmetry.space_group_name_H-M   'P 1'
#
loop_
_entity.id
_entity.type
_entity.pdbx_description
1 polymer ?
#
loop_
_entity_poly.entity_id
_entity_poly.type
_entity_poly.pdbx_seq_one_letter_code
_entity_poly.pdbx_strand_id
1 'polypeptide(L)'
;MKELLDGVRTFNDFLGDGLVEYLDVNEENNALIALYEGEVTPETTHIEIEPFTILGVNAGLIPYPHHNQSPRNTYQCAMGKQAMGNIAYNQASSIICYSLCRMDTLLNILVYPQRPLVTTRTIELVGYDKLGAGQNATVAVMSCSGYDIEDAIVMNKASLDRGFGRCIVMKKYSNIIQKSRTGASDSILRPQRTGPGSERMQ
;
A
#
# COMPACT_ATOMS: atom_id res chain seq x y z
N MET A 1 27.24 -8.14 15.64
CA MET A 1 26.59 -8.13 14.30
C MET A 1 26.76 -9.42 13.52
N LYS A 2 27.97 -10.01 13.38
CA LYS A 2 28.12 -11.32 12.69
C LYS A 2 27.28 -12.44 13.33
N GLU A 3 27.30 -12.55 14.66
CA GLU A 3 26.47 -13.52 15.39
C GLU A 3 24.95 -13.33 15.20
N LEU A 4 24.49 -12.10 14.95
CA LEU A 4 23.09 -11.80 14.63
C LEU A 4 22.76 -12.23 13.19
N LEU A 5 23.67 -11.94 12.25
CA LEU A 5 23.55 -12.34 10.84
C LEU A 5 23.59 -13.86 10.67
N ASP A 6 24.39 -14.54 11.49
CA ASP A 6 24.53 -16.00 11.51
C ASP A 6 23.39 -16.70 12.27
N GLY A 7 22.46 -15.93 12.86
CA GLY A 7 21.27 -16.43 13.57
C GLY A 7 21.55 -17.06 14.93
N VAL A 8 22.74 -16.82 15.50
CA VAL A 8 23.16 -17.35 16.80
C VAL A 8 22.48 -16.60 17.95
N ARG A 9 22.22 -15.31 17.76
CA ARG A 9 21.50 -14.45 18.72
C ARG A 9 20.24 -13.87 18.08
N THR A 10 19.22 -13.69 18.90
CA THR A 10 17.95 -13.04 18.58
C THR A 10 17.86 -11.66 19.22
N PHE A 11 16.87 -10.85 18.80
CA PHE A 11 16.64 -9.53 19.40
C PHE A 11 16.38 -9.59 20.92
N ASN A 12 15.70 -10.65 21.39
CA ASN A 12 15.43 -10.85 22.81
C ASN A 12 16.71 -11.11 23.62
N ASP A 13 17.75 -11.67 23.01
CA ASP A 13 19.02 -11.87 23.69
C ASP A 13 19.73 -10.54 23.94
N PHE A 14 19.59 -9.56 23.05
CA PHE A 14 20.11 -8.20 23.27
C PHE A 14 19.35 -7.43 24.35
N LEU A 15 18.05 -7.68 24.48
CA LEU A 15 17.25 -7.19 25.62
C LEU A 15 17.71 -7.85 26.93
N GLY A 16 17.93 -9.16 26.91
CA GLY A 16 18.41 -9.91 28.09
C GLY A 16 19.80 -9.48 28.55
N ASP A 17 20.69 -9.16 27.60
CA ASP A 17 22.05 -8.65 27.85
C ASP A 17 22.06 -7.16 28.27
N GLY A 18 20.92 -6.46 28.19
CA GLY A 18 20.81 -5.03 28.51
C GLY A 18 21.46 -4.10 27.48
N LEU A 19 21.66 -4.57 26.24
CA LEU A 19 22.22 -3.76 25.15
C LEU A 19 21.16 -2.92 24.42
N VAL A 20 19.89 -3.32 24.52
CA VAL A 20 18.74 -2.60 23.98
C VAL A 20 17.72 -2.42 25.11
N GLU A 21 17.21 -1.21 25.25
CA GLU A 21 16.26 -0.84 26.31
C GLU A 21 15.00 -0.21 25.69
N TYR A 22 13.85 -0.47 26.31
CA TYR A 22 12.58 0.18 25.95
C TYR A 22 12.31 1.30 26.93
N LEU A 23 12.37 2.54 26.45
CA LEU A 23 12.07 3.72 27.23
C LEU A 23 10.61 4.14 27.05
N ASP A 24 9.93 4.46 28.14
CA ASP A 24 8.61 5.10 28.10
C ASP A 24 8.75 6.63 28.00
N VAL A 25 7.63 7.32 27.77
CA VAL A 25 7.62 8.79 27.60
C VAL A 25 8.09 9.52 28.87
N ASN A 26 7.95 8.91 30.06
CA ASN A 26 8.38 9.56 31.30
C ASN A 26 9.89 9.43 31.49
N GLU A 27 10.44 8.27 31.17
CA GLU A 27 11.86 7.92 31.26
C GLU A 27 12.69 8.61 30.20
N GLU A 28 12.14 8.76 28.98
CA GLU A 28 12.76 9.52 27.88
C GLU A 28 13.13 10.95 28.30
N ASN A 29 12.33 11.60 29.17
CA ASN A 29 12.63 12.95 29.67
C ASN A 29 13.94 13.02 30.49
N ASN A 30 14.41 11.88 31.03
CA ASN A 30 15.66 11.79 31.79
C ASN A 30 16.80 11.20 30.96
N ALA A 31 16.60 10.92 29.66
CA ALA A 31 17.60 10.36 28.77
C ALA A 31 18.24 11.43 27.87
N LEU A 32 19.56 11.33 27.66
CA LEU A 32 20.28 12.10 26.67
C LEU A 32 20.62 11.19 25.49
N ILE A 33 19.82 11.29 24.43
CA ILE A 33 19.88 10.39 23.26
C ILE A 33 20.70 11.04 22.15
N ALA A 34 21.76 10.36 21.69
CA ALA A 34 22.52 10.74 20.50
C ALA A 34 21.89 10.19 19.22
N LEU A 35 21.90 10.97 18.13
CA LEU A 35 21.37 10.55 16.82
C LEU A 35 22.33 9.63 16.05
N TYR A 36 23.63 9.92 16.15
CA TYR A 36 24.68 9.19 15.45
C TYR A 36 25.84 8.89 16.38
N GLU A 37 26.59 7.83 16.08
CA GLU A 37 27.76 7.41 16.88
C GLU A 37 28.83 8.51 17.01
N GLY A 38 28.93 9.41 16.04
CA GLY A 38 29.88 10.53 16.06
C GLY A 38 29.52 11.67 17.03
N GLU A 39 28.28 11.73 17.49
CA GLU A 39 27.78 12.77 18.41
C GLU A 39 27.74 12.29 19.87
N VAL A 40 28.25 11.08 20.14
CA VAL A 40 28.28 10.47 21.46
C VAL A 40 29.27 11.23 22.36
N THR A 41 28.80 11.68 23.52
CA THR A 41 29.62 12.31 24.56
C THR A 41 29.68 11.41 25.79
N PRO A 42 30.58 11.65 26.76
CA PRO A 42 30.58 10.87 28.00
C PRO A 42 29.28 10.97 28.82
N GLU A 43 28.41 11.94 28.50
CA GLU A 43 27.14 12.20 29.19
C GLU A 43 25.94 11.57 28.47
N THR A 44 26.07 11.14 27.20
CA THR A 44 24.97 10.50 26.47
C THR A 44 24.62 9.17 27.09
N THR A 45 23.33 8.97 27.36
CA THR A 45 22.83 7.74 28.00
C THR A 45 22.41 6.70 26.98
N HIS A 46 21.86 7.13 25.84
CA HIS A 46 21.34 6.25 24.79
C HIS A 46 21.76 6.75 23.40
N ILE A 47 21.63 5.87 22.42
CA ILE A 47 21.84 6.18 21.01
C ILE A 47 20.67 5.63 20.20
N GLU A 48 20.21 6.41 19.22
CA GLU A 48 19.22 5.95 18.26
C GLU A 48 19.77 4.80 17.41
N ILE A 49 18.98 3.73 17.24
CA ILE A 49 19.36 2.62 16.38
C ILE A 49 19.46 3.10 14.93
N GLU A 50 18.45 3.85 14.50
CA GLU A 50 18.38 4.39 13.15
C GLU A 50 17.32 5.51 13.05
N PRO A 51 17.70 6.75 12.69
CA PRO A 51 16.80 7.91 12.76
C PRO A 51 15.58 7.86 11.84
N PHE A 52 15.60 7.09 10.74
CA PHE A 52 14.44 7.01 9.85
C PHE A 52 13.23 6.29 10.45
N THR A 53 13.43 5.56 11.57
CA THR A 53 12.38 4.81 12.27
C THR A 53 11.32 5.72 12.89
N ILE A 54 11.59 7.03 13.00
CA ILE A 54 10.58 8.05 13.37
C ILE A 54 9.40 8.10 12.38
N LEU A 55 9.62 7.69 11.13
CA LEU A 55 8.60 7.69 10.09
C LEU A 55 7.77 6.40 10.15
N GLY A 56 6.45 6.56 10.17
CA GLY A 56 5.53 5.43 10.04
C GLY A 56 5.64 4.74 8.68
N VAL A 57 5.01 3.57 8.56
CA VAL A 57 5.07 2.70 7.37
C VAL A 57 4.82 3.46 6.06
N ASN A 58 3.75 4.26 5.98
CA ASN A 58 3.40 5.00 4.76
C ASN A 58 4.40 6.13 4.43
N ALA A 59 4.93 6.80 5.45
CA ALA A 59 5.91 7.87 5.27
C ALA A 59 7.28 7.31 4.84
N GLY A 60 7.63 6.11 5.34
CA GLY A 60 8.85 5.41 4.92
C GLY A 60 8.81 4.88 3.49
N LEU A 61 7.64 4.83 2.82
CA LEU A 61 7.56 4.50 1.38
C LEU A 61 8.04 5.65 0.48
N ILE A 62 8.11 6.88 1.02
CA ILE A 62 8.49 8.06 0.25
C ILE A 62 10.02 8.07 0.10
N PRO A 63 10.58 8.11 -1.12
CA PRO A 63 12.02 8.29 -1.28
C PRO A 63 12.40 9.72 -0.90
N TYR A 64 13.49 9.86 -0.14
CA TYR A 64 14.05 11.14 0.28
C TYR A 64 13.05 12.12 0.93
N PRO A 65 12.33 11.73 2.00
CA PRO A 65 11.29 12.56 2.61
C PRO A 65 11.82 13.88 3.18
N HIS A 66 13.10 13.94 3.55
CA HIS A 66 13.79 15.12 4.07
C HIS A 66 14.08 16.20 3.01
N HIS A 67 14.02 15.86 1.72
CA HIS A 67 14.16 16.83 0.63
C HIS A 67 12.83 17.50 0.25
N ASN A 68 11.71 17.01 0.80
CA ASN A 68 10.38 17.48 0.48
C ASN A 68 9.83 18.39 1.59
N GLN A 69 8.96 19.32 1.20
CA GLN A 69 8.20 20.09 2.18
C GLN A 69 7.25 19.16 2.96
N SER A 70 7.16 19.33 4.27
CA SER A 70 6.28 18.54 5.17
C SER A 70 4.85 18.27 4.62
N PRO A 71 4.08 19.27 4.13
CA PRO A 71 2.74 19.00 3.59
C PRO A 71 2.72 18.06 2.38
N ARG A 72 3.78 18.05 1.55
CA ARG A 72 3.87 17.13 0.40
C ARG A 72 4.02 15.67 0.83
N ASN A 73 4.77 15.43 1.90
CA ASN A 73 4.88 14.10 2.48
C ASN A 73 3.54 13.62 3.03
N THR A 74 2.76 14.51 3.67
CA THR A 74 1.42 14.20 4.18
C THR A 74 0.46 13.84 3.05
N TYR A 75 0.48 14.57 1.93
CA TYR A 75 -0.34 14.22 0.77
C TYR A 75 0.00 12.85 0.21
N GLN A 76 1.29 12.54 0.05
CA GLN A 76 1.72 11.24 -0.46
C GLN A 76 1.33 10.10 0.48
N CYS A 77 1.39 10.29 1.81
CA CYS A 77 0.92 9.28 2.76
C CYS A 77 -0.58 8.99 2.63
N ALA A 78 -1.39 10.02 2.33
CA ALA A 78 -2.83 9.85 2.09
C ALA A 78 -3.10 9.18 0.74
N MET A 79 -2.43 9.64 -0.31
CA MET A 79 -2.58 9.15 -1.68
C MET A 79 -2.04 7.72 -1.86
N GLY A 80 -0.96 7.36 -1.18
CA GLY A 80 -0.37 6.02 -1.22
C GLY A 80 -1.33 4.92 -0.77
N LYS A 81 -2.23 5.24 0.17
CA LYS A 81 -3.31 4.33 0.61
C LYS A 81 -4.39 4.10 -0.45
N GLN A 82 -4.47 4.96 -1.46
CA GLN A 82 -5.43 4.88 -2.57
C GLN A 82 -4.82 4.26 -3.83
N ALA A 83 -3.50 4.01 -3.82
CA ALA A 83 -2.81 3.43 -4.97
C ALA A 83 -3.39 2.06 -5.34
N MET A 84 -3.59 1.84 -6.63
CA MET A 84 -4.06 0.56 -7.16
C MET A 84 -2.90 -0.37 -7.41
N GLY A 85 -3.07 -1.64 -7.06
CA GLY A 85 -2.02 -2.64 -7.17
C GLY A 85 -2.51 -4.02 -6.79
N ASN A 86 -1.56 -4.94 -6.66
CA ASN A 86 -1.86 -6.24 -6.08
C ASN A 86 -1.94 -6.07 -4.57
N ILE A 87 -3.06 -6.45 -3.96
CA ILE A 87 -3.29 -6.32 -2.52
C ILE A 87 -2.90 -7.61 -1.78
N ALA A 88 -3.06 -8.78 -2.39
CA ALA A 88 -2.64 -10.06 -1.82
C ALA A 88 -2.41 -11.15 -2.88
N TYR A 89 -1.61 -12.17 -2.53
CA TYR A 89 -1.35 -13.31 -3.42
C TYR A 89 -2.59 -14.15 -3.75
N ASN A 90 -3.53 -14.24 -2.81
CA ASN A 90 -4.76 -15.02 -2.98
C ASN A 90 -5.84 -14.33 -3.83
N GLN A 91 -5.52 -13.17 -4.42
CA GLN A 91 -6.44 -12.43 -5.29
C GLN A 91 -6.43 -12.93 -6.72
N ALA A 92 -5.27 -13.41 -7.15
CA ALA A 92 -5.00 -13.89 -8.50
C ALA A 92 -4.62 -15.37 -8.48
N SER A 93 -5.35 -16.18 -7.71
CA SER A 93 -5.36 -17.63 -7.93
C SER A 93 -6.07 -17.89 -9.27
N SER A 94 -5.27 -17.76 -10.34
CA SER A 94 -5.52 -18.09 -11.74
C SER A 94 -6.60 -17.30 -12.48
N ILE A 95 -6.16 -16.59 -13.53
CA ILE A 95 -7.00 -16.01 -14.58
C ILE A 95 -7.75 -17.10 -15.40
N ILE A 96 -7.50 -18.39 -15.12
CA ILE A 96 -8.11 -19.55 -15.80
C ILE A 96 -8.76 -20.56 -14.82
N CYS A 97 -8.58 -20.47 -13.50
CA CYS A 97 -9.08 -21.50 -12.58
C CYS A 97 -9.92 -20.93 -11.44
N TYR A 98 -11.23 -21.13 -11.58
CA TYR A 98 -12.33 -20.99 -10.63
C TYR A 98 -11.97 -21.26 -9.15
N SER A 99 -11.32 -20.31 -8.46
CA SER A 99 -11.46 -20.12 -7.02
C SER A 99 -10.93 -18.74 -6.62
N LEU A 100 -11.69 -17.70 -6.96
CA LEU A 100 -11.61 -16.37 -6.33
C LEU A 100 -11.97 -16.54 -4.85
N CYS A 101 -11.02 -16.97 -4.02
CA CYS A 101 -11.23 -17.16 -2.58
C CYS A 101 -11.55 -15.85 -1.86
N ARG A 102 -11.27 -14.70 -2.49
CA ARG A 102 -11.52 -13.37 -1.93
C ARG A 102 -12.75 -12.73 -2.58
N MET A 103 -13.75 -12.43 -1.76
CA MET A 103 -15.06 -11.91 -2.15
C MET A 103 -15.25 -10.45 -1.73
N ASP A 104 -14.33 -9.57 -2.13
CA ASP A 104 -14.46 -8.13 -1.87
C ASP A 104 -15.57 -7.52 -2.75
N THR A 105 -16.27 -6.50 -2.23
CA THR A 105 -17.36 -5.82 -2.95
C THR A 105 -16.87 -5.12 -4.22
N LEU A 106 -15.72 -4.44 -4.13
CA LEU A 106 -15.06 -3.76 -5.24
C LEU A 106 -13.56 -3.98 -5.10
N LEU A 107 -12.92 -4.41 -6.18
CA LEU A 107 -11.49 -4.68 -6.23
C LEU A 107 -10.88 -4.03 -7.47
N ASN A 108 -9.83 -3.23 -7.28
CA ASN A 108 -9.08 -2.56 -8.34
C ASN A 108 -7.69 -3.19 -8.45
N ILE A 109 -7.45 -3.93 -9.54
CA ILE A 109 -6.18 -4.62 -9.77
C ILE A 109 -5.45 -3.98 -10.94
N LEU A 110 -4.19 -3.59 -10.72
CA LEU A 110 -3.30 -3.12 -11.77
C LEU A 110 -2.80 -4.33 -12.59
N VAL A 111 -2.86 -4.25 -13.92
CA VAL A 111 -2.50 -5.40 -14.80
C VAL A 111 -1.00 -5.70 -14.78
N TYR A 112 -0.17 -4.64 -14.79
CA TYR A 112 1.29 -4.77 -14.81
C TYR A 112 1.93 -3.95 -13.68
N PRO A 113 1.83 -4.37 -12.42
CA PRO A 113 2.53 -3.70 -11.33
C PRO A 113 4.04 -3.85 -11.49
N GLN A 114 4.79 -2.83 -11.08
CA GLN A 114 6.25 -2.81 -11.12
C GLN A 114 6.81 -2.45 -9.73
N ARG A 115 7.99 -3.00 -9.42
CA ARG A 115 8.78 -2.56 -8.27
C ARG A 115 9.31 -1.15 -8.52
N PRO A 116 9.24 -0.23 -7.54
CA PRO A 116 9.84 1.09 -7.68
C PRO A 116 11.37 1.00 -7.86
N LEU A 117 11.93 1.79 -8.77
CA LEU A 117 13.38 1.80 -9.04
C LEU A 117 14.19 2.32 -7.85
N VAL A 118 13.70 3.37 -7.20
CA VAL A 118 14.30 3.95 -6.00
C VAL A 118 13.58 3.36 -4.80
N THR A 119 14.29 2.56 -4.00
CA THR A 119 13.74 1.89 -2.83
C THR A 119 14.28 2.48 -1.54
N THR A 120 13.44 2.50 -0.50
CA THR A 120 13.83 2.80 0.88
C THR A 120 13.99 1.51 1.67
N ARG A 121 14.70 1.56 2.79
CA ARG A 121 14.84 0.39 3.67
C ARG A 121 13.49 -0.08 4.23
N THR A 122 12.57 0.85 4.47
CA THR A 122 11.20 0.54 4.92
C THR A 122 10.43 -0.31 3.91
N ILE A 123 10.60 -0.08 2.60
CA ILE A 123 9.94 -0.89 1.55
C ILE A 123 10.35 -2.37 1.65
N GLU A 124 11.62 -2.63 1.94
CA GLU A 124 12.15 -3.99 2.08
C GLU A 124 11.66 -4.65 3.37
N LEU A 125 11.67 -3.91 4.49
CA LEU A 125 11.19 -4.40 5.78
C LEU A 125 9.70 -4.75 5.77
N VAL A 126 8.88 -3.92 5.11
CA VAL A 126 7.44 -4.14 4.97
C VAL A 126 7.13 -5.20 3.90
N GLY A 127 8.06 -5.44 2.96
CA GLY A 127 7.85 -6.34 1.83
C GLY A 127 6.95 -5.75 0.74
N TYR A 128 6.86 -4.42 0.66
CA TYR A 128 6.05 -3.70 -0.35
C TYR A 128 6.56 -3.95 -1.79
N ASP A 129 7.83 -4.31 -1.90
CA ASP A 129 8.49 -4.77 -3.13
C ASP A 129 7.80 -6.01 -3.77
N LYS A 130 7.26 -6.91 -2.94
CA LYS A 130 6.62 -8.14 -3.43
C LYS A 130 5.21 -7.90 -4.00
N LEU A 131 4.51 -6.91 -3.47
CA LEU A 131 3.14 -6.54 -3.84
C LEU A 131 3.11 -5.05 -4.23
N GLY A 132 3.82 -4.72 -5.30
CA GLY A 132 3.92 -3.36 -5.79
C GLY A 132 2.56 -2.79 -6.23
N ALA A 133 2.30 -1.54 -5.86
CA ALA A 133 1.15 -0.78 -6.32
C ALA A 133 1.61 0.45 -7.11
N GLY A 134 1.86 0.26 -8.41
CA GLY A 134 2.29 1.31 -9.32
C GLY A 134 3.06 0.81 -10.53
N GLN A 135 3.47 1.74 -11.38
CA GLN A 135 4.35 1.52 -12.53
C GLN A 135 5.42 2.61 -12.57
N ASN A 136 6.63 2.27 -13.02
CA ASN A 136 7.68 3.25 -13.24
C ASN A 136 7.41 3.98 -14.57
N ALA A 137 7.13 5.27 -14.49
CA ALA A 137 6.91 6.13 -15.65
C ALA A 137 8.19 6.90 -16.00
N THR A 138 8.50 7.02 -17.30
CA THR A 138 9.48 7.99 -17.77
C THR A 138 8.81 9.35 -17.87
N VAL A 139 9.24 10.31 -17.05
CA VAL A 139 8.66 11.65 -16.97
C VAL A 139 9.59 12.64 -17.68
N ALA A 140 9.03 13.47 -18.55
CA ALA A 140 9.71 14.61 -19.15
C ALA A 140 9.09 15.90 -18.63
N VAL A 141 9.90 16.78 -18.03
CA VAL A 141 9.45 18.07 -17.50
C VAL A 141 9.74 19.14 -18.56
N MET A 142 8.71 19.55 -19.28
CA MET A 142 8.76 20.61 -20.29
C MET A 142 7.37 21.21 -20.46
N SER A 143 7.30 22.47 -20.90
CA SER A 143 6.04 23.09 -21.30
C SER A 143 5.67 22.67 -22.72
N CYS A 144 4.60 21.89 -22.88
CA CYS A 144 4.21 21.31 -24.16
C CYS A 144 2.73 21.56 -24.48
N SER A 145 2.46 22.22 -25.60
CA SER A 145 1.14 22.32 -26.23
C SER A 145 0.02 22.98 -25.40
N GLY A 146 0.29 23.44 -24.17
CA GLY A 146 -0.67 24.14 -23.32
C GLY A 146 -1.76 23.24 -22.73
N TYR A 147 -1.65 21.91 -22.87
CA TYR A 147 -2.55 20.94 -22.24
C TYR A 147 -2.03 20.44 -20.87
N ASP A 148 -0.85 20.91 -20.48
CA ASP A 148 -0.12 20.64 -19.25
C ASP A 148 -0.20 21.80 -18.23
N ILE A 149 -1.22 22.65 -18.36
CA ILE A 149 -1.43 23.80 -17.48
C ILE A 149 -1.96 23.32 -16.11
N GLU A 150 -1.55 24.02 -15.04
CA GLU A 150 -1.85 23.68 -13.63
C GLU A 150 -1.27 22.32 -13.23
N ASP A 151 -2.13 21.36 -12.87
CA ASP A 151 -1.77 20.01 -12.42
C ASP A 151 -2.12 18.94 -13.47
N ALA A 152 -2.33 19.36 -14.73
CA ALA A 152 -2.64 18.45 -15.82
C ALA A 152 -1.39 17.71 -16.33
N ILE A 153 -1.56 16.43 -16.67
CA ILE A 153 -0.48 15.57 -17.16
C ILE A 153 -0.83 15.08 -18.56
N VAL A 154 0.08 15.29 -19.51
CA VAL A 154 -0.02 14.75 -20.87
C VAL A 154 0.60 13.36 -20.92
N MET A 155 -0.18 12.35 -21.33
CA MET A 155 0.26 10.96 -21.42
C MET A 155 0.50 10.51 -22.86
N ASN A 156 1.50 9.65 -23.07
CA ASN A 156 1.76 9.04 -24.38
C ASN A 156 0.69 7.99 -24.72
N LYS A 157 -0.10 8.26 -25.77
CA LYS A 157 -1.13 7.34 -26.27
C LYS A 157 -0.58 5.94 -26.61
N ALA A 158 0.59 5.85 -27.25
CA ALA A 158 1.17 4.57 -27.62
C ALA A 158 1.53 3.72 -26.39
N SER A 159 1.89 4.34 -25.26
CA SER A 159 2.15 3.62 -24.00
C SER A 159 0.85 3.10 -23.37
N LEU A 160 -0.23 3.88 -23.43
CA LEU A 160 -1.57 3.45 -22.96
C LEU A 160 -2.10 2.26 -23.77
N ASP A 161 -1.95 2.30 -25.09
CA ASP A 161 -2.36 1.22 -26.00
C ASP A 161 -1.60 -0.08 -25.72
N ARG A 162 -0.36 0.02 -25.21
CA ARG A 162 0.49 -1.11 -24.78
C ARG A 162 0.22 -1.59 -23.35
N GLY A 163 -0.63 -0.91 -22.60
CA GLY A 163 -1.06 -1.37 -21.27
C GLY A 163 -0.54 -0.58 -20.08
N PHE A 164 0.09 0.59 -20.30
CA PHE A 164 0.43 1.50 -19.21
C PHE A 164 -0.84 1.96 -18.48
N GLY A 165 -0.86 1.86 -17.15
CA GLY A 165 -1.99 2.25 -16.31
C GLY A 165 -3.26 1.42 -16.44
N ARG A 166 -3.24 0.26 -17.12
CA ARG A 166 -4.44 -0.59 -17.26
C ARG A 166 -4.82 -1.21 -15.92
N CYS A 167 -6.07 -1.03 -15.52
CA CYS A 167 -6.65 -1.56 -14.30
C CYS A 167 -7.89 -2.42 -14.62
N ILE A 168 -8.07 -3.49 -13.86
CA ILE A 168 -9.26 -4.34 -13.88
C ILE A 168 -10.07 -4.01 -12.63
N VAL A 169 -11.31 -3.58 -12.84
CA VAL A 169 -12.28 -3.35 -11.77
C VAL A 169 -13.19 -4.56 -11.68
N MET A 170 -13.13 -5.27 -10.57
CA MET A 170 -14.05 -6.37 -10.27
C MET A 170 -15.06 -5.92 -9.23
N LYS A 171 -16.35 -6.11 -9.54
CA LYS A 171 -17.44 -5.80 -8.62
C LYS A 171 -18.27 -7.04 -8.37
N LYS A 172 -18.42 -7.38 -7.09
CA LYS A 172 -19.25 -8.51 -6.67
C LYS A 172 -20.65 -8.03 -6.34
N TYR A 173 -21.64 -8.74 -6.86
CA TYR A 173 -23.03 -8.63 -6.43
C TYR A 173 -23.42 -9.94 -5.74
N SER A 174 -23.96 -9.84 -4.53
CA SER A 174 -24.50 -10.98 -3.79
C SER A 174 -25.93 -10.70 -3.40
N ASN A 175 -26.83 -11.62 -3.74
CA ASN A 175 -28.21 -11.59 -3.31
C ASN A 175 -28.46 -12.74 -2.35
N ILE A 176 -29.20 -12.46 -1.28
CA ILE A 176 -29.63 -13.46 -0.31
C ILE A 176 -31.08 -13.79 -0.60
N ILE A 177 -31.40 -15.07 -0.70
CA ILE A 177 -32.78 -15.55 -0.81
C ILE A 177 -33.43 -15.40 0.57
N GLN A 178 -34.40 -14.50 0.70
CA GLN A 178 -35.11 -14.34 1.95
C GLN A 178 -36.21 -15.39 2.08
N LYS A 179 -36.29 -16.02 3.25
CA LYS A 179 -37.42 -16.87 3.63
C LYS A 179 -38.23 -16.11 4.67
N SER A 180 -39.44 -15.74 4.29
CA SER A 180 -40.40 -15.13 5.19
C SER A 180 -40.88 -16.15 6.22
N ARG A 181 -41.20 -15.65 7.41
CA ARG A 181 -41.66 -16.46 8.54
C ARG A 181 -43.03 -17.13 8.27
N THR A 182 -43.77 -16.61 7.28
CA THR A 182 -45.05 -17.13 6.77
C THR A 182 -44.89 -18.31 5.79
N GLY A 183 -43.66 -18.76 5.51
CA GLY A 183 -43.40 -19.87 4.58
C GLY A 183 -43.17 -19.45 3.13
N ALA A 184 -43.34 -18.17 2.80
CA ALA A 184 -42.97 -17.65 1.48
C ALA A 184 -41.44 -17.56 1.35
N SER A 185 -40.89 -17.99 0.22
CA SER A 185 -39.46 -17.91 -0.08
C SER A 185 -39.23 -17.24 -1.43
N ASP A 186 -38.23 -16.36 -1.49
CA ASP A 186 -37.80 -15.78 -2.75
C ASP A 186 -37.19 -16.88 -3.64
N SER A 187 -37.36 -16.73 -4.96
CA SER A 187 -36.72 -17.61 -5.93
C SER A 187 -36.12 -16.76 -7.04
N ILE A 188 -34.88 -17.09 -7.42
CA ILE A 188 -34.18 -16.39 -8.51
C ILE A 188 -34.65 -17.05 -9.80
N LEU A 189 -35.62 -16.42 -10.45
CA LEU A 189 -36.20 -16.87 -11.71
C LEU A 189 -36.02 -15.80 -12.79
N ARG A 190 -36.03 -16.21 -14.06
CA ARG A 190 -36.08 -15.28 -15.19
C ARG A 190 -37.36 -14.44 -15.09
N PRO A 191 -37.29 -13.10 -15.19
CA PRO A 191 -38.49 -12.26 -15.19
C PRO A 191 -39.47 -12.67 -16.29
N GLN A 192 -40.75 -12.88 -15.92
CA GLN A 192 -41.81 -13.18 -16.89
C GLN A 192 -42.27 -11.90 -17.58
N ARG A 193 -42.29 -11.91 -18.92
CA ARG A 193 -42.66 -10.75 -19.76
C ARG A 193 -44.16 -10.69 -20.07
N THR A 194 -44.92 -11.70 -19.68
CA THR A 194 -46.36 -11.81 -19.95
C THR A 194 -47.14 -11.46 -18.68
N GLY A 195 -47.38 -10.17 -18.46
CA GLY A 195 -48.15 -9.66 -17.32
C GLY A 195 -48.43 -8.16 -17.43
N PRO A 196 -49.40 -7.64 -16.64
CA PRO A 196 -49.72 -6.21 -16.60
C PRO A 196 -48.53 -5.45 -15.98
N GLY A 197 -47.86 -4.60 -16.76
CA GLY A 197 -46.61 -3.92 -16.38
C GLY A 197 -45.40 -4.24 -17.27
N SER A 198 -45.57 -5.15 -18.24
CA SER A 198 -44.57 -5.49 -19.26
C SER A 198 -44.12 -4.31 -20.14
N GLU A 199 -44.92 -3.24 -20.20
CA GLU A 199 -44.60 -2.01 -20.93
C GLU A 199 -43.51 -1.15 -20.27
N ARG A 200 -43.22 -1.34 -18.97
CA ARG A 200 -42.23 -0.54 -18.22
C ARG A 200 -40.82 -1.14 -18.19
N MET A 201 -40.60 -2.25 -18.89
CA MET A 201 -39.33 -2.99 -18.91
C MET A 201 -38.61 -2.91 -20.27
N GLN A 202 -38.82 -1.82 -21.03
CA GLN A 202 -37.97 -1.44 -22.18
C GLN A 202 -36.88 -0.46 -21.74
#